data_AF-A0A377GGD5-F1
#
_entry.id   AF-A0A377GGD5-F1
#
_cell.length_a   1.000
_cell.length_b   1.000
_cell.length_c   1.000
_cell.angle_alpha   90.00
_cell.angle_beta   90.00
_cell.angle_gamma   90.00
#
_symmetry.space_group_name_H-M   'P 1'
#
loop_
_entity.id
_entity.type
_entity.pdbx_description
1 polymer ?
#
loop_
_entity_poly.entity_id
_entity_poly.type
_entity_poly.pdbx_seq_one_letter_code
_entity_poly.pdbx_strand_id
1 'polypeptide(L)'
;MATNKFHYIWMGRVPSGKYEDAFKNGPNALAQQLKDYVMDIKKNRDPNAPNPQDQEIIMWVPEAIIEGIKEAGYLDPDITLKPIEDLYKDAKHLTQEERENLKKTVDLLGEHNAYSAQKDILEAAILEEYGGYYLDTTSIVTSIEQLINNQPKDIWFPRITEEAQKYYDGKAYVLPDVWAMYNPTPGEGTCKAMLNGYIQRCQFYFPEHFEGVQLDIEKLKDRSGYDLKEDDSYGAGSELMSSEYRDDLIGQLVIFALYDGLQQTKGPLNNAIMRRLSSYAEDTSEGKHIAKFGIDKFHKGTWRQEAIADNIEDRKEERQTQVALDDQIQEVAQDEQIEELDKLEIASPPQNRFHMFTVQGADFENFKAKYQSLKGDILKSQIISDFENKLSEIKDRDTLDHFVADFKKSTSYAVLSKGQDLVTRMFSLDTDSVTKVDEMIQAKIFELEGQKLSIS
;
A
#
# COMPACT_ATOMS: atom_id res chain seq x y z
N MET A 1 -19.47 16.25 -21.36
CA MET A 1 -19.98 14.92 -21.75
C MET A 1 -19.62 13.97 -20.64
N ALA A 2 -20.47 13.00 -20.30
CA ALA A 2 -20.10 11.94 -19.37
C ALA A 2 -18.83 11.26 -19.88
N THR A 3 -17.80 11.13 -19.04
CA THR A 3 -16.57 10.45 -19.39
C THR A 3 -16.75 8.95 -19.15
N ASN A 4 -16.71 8.15 -20.21
CA ASN A 4 -16.86 6.69 -20.12
C ASN A 4 -15.53 6.00 -19.79
N LYS A 5 -14.83 6.53 -18.79
CA LYS A 5 -13.53 5.98 -18.36
C LYS A 5 -13.73 5.13 -17.11
N PHE A 6 -13.01 4.02 -17.05
CA PHE A 6 -12.98 3.13 -15.90
C PHE A 6 -11.57 3.11 -15.34
N HIS A 7 -11.43 3.56 -14.10
CA HIS A 7 -10.16 3.76 -13.42
C HIS A 7 -10.00 2.70 -12.34
N TYR A 8 -8.88 2.00 -12.39
CA TYR A 8 -8.40 1.12 -11.33
C TYR A 8 -7.06 1.65 -10.82
N ILE A 9 -6.76 1.41 -9.55
CA ILE A 9 -5.48 1.79 -8.95
C ILE A 9 -4.84 0.56 -8.32
N TRP A 10 -3.59 0.31 -8.67
CA TRP A 10 -2.79 -0.73 -8.03
C TRP A 10 -1.55 -0.11 -7.38
N MET A 11 -1.56 -0.12 -6.04
CA MET A 11 -0.45 0.30 -5.19
C MET A 11 0.24 -0.95 -4.64
N GLY A 12 1.56 -1.03 -4.77
CA GLY A 12 2.36 -2.10 -4.19
C GLY A 12 3.33 -2.75 -5.18
N ARG A 13 3.60 -4.04 -4.99
CA ARG A 13 4.53 -4.83 -5.82
C ARG A 13 3.84 -5.34 -7.08
N VAL A 14 4.64 -5.87 -8.02
CA VAL A 14 4.11 -6.66 -9.15
C VAL A 14 3.21 -7.77 -8.59
N PRO A 15 1.97 -7.93 -9.08
CA PRO A 15 1.07 -8.96 -8.57
C PRO A 15 1.70 -10.35 -8.68
N SER A 16 1.48 -11.21 -7.69
CA SER A 16 1.86 -12.62 -7.75
C SER A 16 0.88 -13.47 -6.93
N GLY A 17 0.63 -14.70 -7.36
CA GLY A 17 -0.24 -15.64 -6.63
C GLY A 17 -1.67 -15.12 -6.46
N LYS A 18 -2.14 -14.99 -5.20
CA LYS A 18 -3.52 -14.53 -4.88
C LYS A 18 -3.87 -13.15 -5.45
N TYR A 19 -2.88 -12.32 -5.76
CA TYR A 19 -3.09 -10.99 -6.33
C TYR A 19 -3.32 -10.98 -7.85
N GLU A 20 -2.98 -12.06 -8.55
CA GLU A 20 -3.31 -12.25 -9.98
C GLU A 20 -4.84 -12.32 -10.18
N ASP A 21 -5.55 -12.91 -9.22
CA ASP A 21 -7.01 -13.02 -9.24
C ASP A 21 -7.71 -11.64 -9.23
N ALA A 22 -7.10 -10.63 -8.60
CA ALA A 22 -7.66 -9.29 -8.55
C ALA A 22 -7.68 -8.65 -9.95
N PHE A 23 -6.61 -8.83 -10.74
CA PHE A 23 -6.57 -8.33 -12.11
C PHE A 23 -7.50 -9.13 -13.02
N LYS A 24 -7.54 -10.45 -12.83
CA LYS A 24 -8.37 -11.35 -13.63
C LYS A 24 -9.86 -11.06 -13.50
N ASN A 25 -10.36 -10.92 -12.27
CA ASN A 25 -11.79 -10.81 -12.02
C ASN A 25 -12.31 -9.37 -12.09
N GLY A 26 -11.47 -8.37 -11.81
CA GLY A 26 -11.87 -6.96 -11.93
C GLY A 26 -11.61 -6.40 -13.34
N PRO A 27 -10.46 -5.75 -13.56
CA PRO A 27 -10.16 -5.01 -14.78
C PRO A 27 -10.19 -5.87 -16.06
N ASN A 28 -9.65 -7.10 -16.05
CA ASN A 28 -9.65 -7.96 -17.25
C ASN A 28 -11.05 -8.45 -17.60
N ALA A 29 -11.87 -8.80 -16.61
CA ALA A 29 -13.25 -9.21 -16.85
C ALA A 29 -14.07 -8.06 -17.44
N LEU A 30 -13.85 -6.83 -16.98
CA LEU A 30 -14.46 -5.64 -17.56
C LEU A 30 -13.98 -5.42 -19.01
N ALA A 31 -12.69 -5.56 -19.29
CA ALA A 31 -12.15 -5.44 -20.65
C ALA A 31 -12.81 -6.44 -21.61
N GLN A 32 -12.95 -7.70 -21.19
CA GLN A 32 -13.61 -8.72 -22.00
C GLN A 32 -15.09 -8.40 -22.24
N GLN A 33 -15.84 -8.02 -21.20
CA GLN A 33 -17.24 -7.64 -21.35
C GLN A 33 -17.42 -6.43 -22.27
N LEU A 34 -16.53 -5.45 -22.18
CA LEU A 34 -16.57 -4.28 -23.04
C LEU A 34 -16.34 -4.68 -24.51
N LYS A 35 -15.37 -5.55 -24.80
CA LYS A 35 -15.15 -6.09 -26.16
C LYS A 35 -16.40 -6.78 -26.69
N ASP A 36 -17.00 -7.65 -25.88
CA ASP A 36 -18.20 -8.41 -26.26
C ASP A 36 -19.39 -7.47 -26.52
N TYR A 37 -19.60 -6.49 -25.65
CA TYR A 37 -20.65 -5.47 -25.80
C TYR A 37 -20.45 -4.60 -27.05
N VAL A 38 -19.22 -4.15 -27.33
CA VAL A 38 -18.90 -3.39 -28.55
C VAL A 38 -19.19 -4.23 -29.80
N MET A 39 -18.80 -5.51 -29.79
CA MET A 39 -18.98 -6.44 -30.91
C MET A 39 -20.46 -6.75 -31.16
N ASP A 40 -21.27 -6.87 -30.11
CA ASP A 40 -22.70 -7.15 -30.24
C ASP A 40 -23.50 -5.91 -30.70
N ILE A 41 -23.24 -4.74 -30.12
CA ILE A 41 -23.89 -3.49 -30.53
C ILE A 41 -23.61 -3.16 -32.00
N LYS A 42 -22.38 -3.37 -32.50
CA LYS A 42 -22.06 -3.12 -33.92
C LYS A 42 -22.98 -3.86 -34.90
N LYS A 43 -23.65 -4.95 -34.49
CA LYS A 43 -24.61 -5.68 -35.34
C LYS A 43 -25.98 -5.00 -35.42
N ASN A 44 -26.38 -4.23 -34.41
CA ASN A 44 -27.74 -3.69 -34.25
C ASN A 44 -27.78 -2.19 -33.83
N ARG A 45 -26.73 -1.42 -34.11
CA ARG A 45 -26.50 -0.10 -33.51
C ARG A 45 -27.46 1.00 -34.00
N ASP A 46 -28.09 1.71 -33.05
CA ASP A 46 -28.66 3.03 -33.29
C ASP A 46 -27.52 4.05 -33.56
N PRO A 47 -27.53 4.77 -34.70
CA PRO A 47 -26.51 5.76 -35.04
C PRO A 47 -26.24 6.83 -33.97
N ASN A 48 -27.19 7.08 -33.08
CA ASN A 48 -27.09 8.09 -32.02
C ASN A 48 -26.67 7.53 -30.66
N ALA A 49 -26.51 6.21 -30.52
CA ALA A 49 -26.02 5.61 -29.28
C ALA A 49 -24.52 5.97 -29.04
N PRO A 50 -24.11 6.27 -27.78
CA PRO A 50 -22.72 6.54 -27.43
C PRO A 50 -21.80 5.48 -28.03
N ASN A 51 -20.66 5.89 -28.60
CA ASN A 51 -19.76 4.92 -29.21
C ASN A 51 -19.13 4.05 -28.12
N PRO A 52 -19.33 2.72 -28.15
CA PRO A 52 -18.68 1.84 -27.19
C PRO A 52 -17.14 1.89 -27.30
N GLN A 53 -16.59 2.42 -28.40
CA GLN A 53 -15.14 2.65 -28.57
C GLN A 53 -14.62 3.92 -27.87
N ASP A 54 -15.49 4.78 -27.34
CA ASP A 54 -15.06 5.95 -26.54
C ASP A 54 -14.84 5.56 -25.06
N GLN A 55 -14.87 4.26 -24.76
CA GLN A 55 -14.65 3.71 -23.42
C GLN A 55 -13.19 3.29 -23.25
N GLU A 56 -12.59 3.72 -22.16
CA GLU A 56 -11.18 3.44 -21.85
C GLU A 56 -11.10 2.84 -20.44
N ILE A 57 -10.40 1.71 -20.32
CA ILE A 57 -10.05 1.13 -19.02
C ILE A 57 -8.61 1.51 -18.74
N ILE A 58 -8.38 2.17 -17.61
CA ILE A 58 -7.08 2.69 -17.21
C ILE A 58 -6.70 2.09 -15.87
N MET A 59 -5.53 1.45 -15.82
CA MET A 59 -4.91 0.98 -14.60
C MET A 59 -3.77 1.93 -14.22
N TRP A 60 -3.92 2.60 -13.08
CA TRP A 60 -2.96 3.52 -12.51
C TRP A 60 -2.02 2.77 -11.58
N VAL A 61 -0.71 2.88 -11.84
CA VAL A 61 0.34 2.18 -11.08
C VAL A 61 1.56 3.08 -10.89
N PRO A 62 2.41 2.84 -9.87
CA PRO A 62 3.71 3.50 -9.80
C PRO A 62 4.54 3.24 -11.06
N GLU A 63 5.19 4.26 -11.60
CA GLU A 63 6.01 4.17 -12.83
C GLU A 63 7.02 3.00 -12.77
N ALA A 64 7.62 2.79 -11.59
CA ALA A 64 8.62 1.76 -11.34
C ALA A 64 8.15 0.31 -11.56
N ILE A 65 6.83 0.03 -11.51
CA ILE A 65 6.30 -1.34 -11.65
C ILE A 65 5.63 -1.61 -13.00
N ILE A 66 5.55 -0.63 -13.90
CA ILE A 66 4.86 -0.75 -15.19
C ILE A 66 5.47 -1.88 -16.03
N GLU A 67 6.80 -1.88 -16.21
CA GLU A 67 7.46 -2.90 -17.04
C GLU A 67 7.30 -4.30 -16.44
N GLY A 68 7.40 -4.44 -15.12
CA GLY A 68 7.14 -5.71 -14.44
C GLY A 68 5.72 -6.25 -14.65
N ILE A 69 4.71 -5.37 -14.67
CA ILE A 69 3.32 -5.76 -14.96
C ILE A 69 3.16 -6.19 -16.43
N LYS A 70 3.80 -5.48 -17.37
CA LYS A 70 3.76 -5.83 -18.80
C LYS A 70 4.44 -7.18 -19.06
N GLU A 71 5.63 -7.39 -18.49
CA GLU A 71 6.40 -8.63 -18.64
C GLU A 71 5.66 -9.84 -18.06
N ALA A 72 4.96 -9.65 -16.94
CA ALA A 72 4.19 -10.71 -16.32
C ALA A 72 2.95 -11.12 -17.15
N GLY A 73 2.45 -10.24 -18.04
CA GLY A 73 1.34 -10.55 -18.93
C GLY A 73 -0.01 -10.78 -18.23
N TYR A 74 -0.17 -10.28 -17.00
CA TYR A 74 -1.39 -10.48 -16.21
C TYR A 74 -2.55 -9.57 -16.60
N LEU A 75 -2.28 -8.44 -17.23
CA LEU A 75 -3.29 -7.45 -17.59
C LEU A 75 -3.67 -7.60 -19.06
N ASP A 76 -4.96 -7.50 -19.38
CA ASP A 76 -5.44 -7.52 -20.75
C ASP A 76 -4.79 -6.37 -21.55
N PRO A 77 -4.30 -6.64 -22.79
CA PRO A 77 -3.56 -5.65 -23.58
C PRO A 77 -4.41 -4.43 -24.00
N ASP A 78 -5.74 -4.50 -23.92
CA ASP A 78 -6.62 -3.37 -24.20
C ASP A 78 -6.80 -2.44 -22.98
N ILE A 79 -6.15 -2.74 -21.85
CA ILE A 79 -6.13 -1.88 -20.66
C ILE A 79 -4.92 -0.96 -20.71
N THR A 80 -5.17 0.35 -20.66
CA THR A 80 -4.13 1.36 -20.63
C THR A 80 -3.45 1.38 -19.26
N LEU A 81 -2.15 1.10 -19.21
CA LEU A 81 -1.33 1.36 -18.03
C LEU A 81 -0.88 2.82 -18.01
N LYS A 82 -1.10 3.52 -16.90
CA LYS A 82 -0.59 4.89 -16.68
C LYS A 82 0.18 5.01 -15.38
N PRO A 83 1.30 5.75 -15.37
CA PRO A 83 2.01 6.06 -14.14
C PRO A 83 1.19 7.01 -13.28
N ILE A 84 1.17 6.77 -11.98
CA ILE A 84 0.56 7.68 -10.99
C ILE A 84 1.27 9.04 -11.01
N GLU A 85 2.56 9.03 -11.31
CA GLU A 85 3.41 10.21 -11.37
C GLU A 85 2.94 11.25 -12.40
N ASP A 86 2.17 10.85 -13.41
CA ASP A 86 1.53 11.79 -14.35
C ASP A 86 0.56 12.74 -13.64
N LEU A 87 -0.08 12.31 -12.54
CA LEU A 87 -0.96 13.19 -11.76
C LEU A 87 -0.17 14.32 -11.08
N TYR A 88 1.08 14.07 -10.70
CA TYR A 88 1.93 15.06 -10.04
C TYR A 88 2.57 16.01 -11.05
N LYS A 89 2.84 15.53 -12.27
CA LYS A 89 3.52 16.29 -13.33
C LYS A 89 2.52 17.11 -14.16
N ASP A 90 1.44 16.47 -14.62
CA ASP A 90 0.69 16.93 -15.78
C ASP A 90 -0.81 17.10 -15.56
N ALA A 91 -1.34 16.84 -14.35
CA ALA A 91 -2.77 17.03 -14.05
C ALA A 91 -3.18 18.49 -14.28
N LYS A 92 -4.16 18.71 -15.16
CA LYS A 92 -4.61 20.02 -15.62
C LYS A 92 -5.57 20.71 -14.65
N HIS A 93 -6.33 19.94 -13.89
CA HIS A 93 -7.32 20.44 -12.95
C HIS A 93 -6.76 20.70 -11.55
N LEU A 94 -5.51 20.32 -11.33
CA LEU A 94 -4.76 20.59 -10.11
C LEU A 94 -3.76 21.72 -10.37
N THR A 95 -3.68 22.67 -9.44
CA THR A 95 -2.61 23.67 -9.42
C THR A 95 -1.27 22.99 -9.08
N GLN A 96 -0.16 23.70 -9.31
CA GLN A 96 1.16 23.18 -8.95
C GLN A 96 1.26 22.82 -7.46
N GLU A 97 0.77 23.70 -6.58
CA GLU A 97 0.76 23.47 -5.14
C GLU A 97 -0.12 22.26 -4.77
N GLU A 98 -1.28 22.10 -5.39
CA GLU A 98 -2.15 20.94 -5.17
C GLU A 98 -1.46 19.63 -5.61
N ARG A 99 -0.73 19.63 -6.72
CA ARG A 99 0.04 18.46 -7.18
C ARG A 99 1.20 18.12 -6.24
N GLU A 100 1.90 19.13 -5.75
CA GLU A 100 2.99 18.95 -4.77
C GLU A 100 2.47 18.40 -3.44
N ASN A 101 1.35 18.93 -2.94
CA ASN A 101 0.71 18.44 -1.73
C ASN A 101 0.14 17.02 -1.89
N LEU A 102 -0.45 16.71 -3.04
CA LEU A 102 -0.88 15.35 -3.37
C LEU A 102 0.31 14.38 -3.33
N LYS A 103 1.42 14.72 -4.01
CA LYS A 103 2.63 13.88 -4.01
C LYS A 103 3.16 13.65 -2.58
N LYS A 104 3.33 14.72 -1.79
CA LYS A 104 3.78 14.62 -0.39
C LYS A 104 2.86 13.72 0.44
N THR A 105 1.55 13.85 0.26
CA THR A 105 0.58 13.04 0.99
C THR A 105 0.66 11.56 0.58
N VAL A 106 0.81 11.27 -0.72
CA VAL A 106 0.96 9.89 -1.20
C VAL A 106 2.27 9.29 -0.68
N ASP A 107 3.38 10.03 -0.71
CA ASP A 107 4.67 9.58 -0.19
C ASP A 107 4.58 9.26 1.31
N LEU A 108 4.04 10.19 2.12
CA LEU A 108 3.78 10.01 3.55
C LEU A 108 2.98 8.73 3.84
N LEU A 109 1.85 8.52 3.15
CA LEU A 109 1.05 7.33 3.33
C LEU A 109 1.80 6.05 2.92
N GLY A 110 2.71 6.16 1.94
CA GLY A 110 3.60 5.08 1.52
C GLY A 110 4.63 4.71 2.60
N GLU A 111 5.21 5.70 3.28
CA GLU A 111 6.14 5.49 4.40
C GLU A 111 5.48 4.72 5.55
N HIS A 112 4.17 4.88 5.75
CA HIS A 112 3.37 4.14 6.72
C HIS A 112 2.73 2.84 6.17
N ASN A 113 3.13 2.38 4.98
CA ASN A 113 2.56 1.20 4.29
C ASN A 113 1.01 1.26 4.19
N ALA A 114 0.44 2.46 4.09
CA ALA A 114 -0.99 2.71 4.03
C ALA A 114 -1.48 2.72 2.57
N TYR A 115 -1.23 1.63 1.83
CA TYR A 115 -1.57 1.52 0.41
C TYR A 115 -3.07 1.71 0.12
N SER A 116 -3.95 1.35 1.05
CA SER A 116 -5.39 1.64 0.96
C SER A 116 -5.67 3.15 0.98
N ALA A 117 -5.04 3.87 1.92
CA ALA A 117 -5.18 5.31 2.02
C ALA A 117 -4.59 6.02 0.78
N GLN A 118 -3.48 5.51 0.23
CA GLN A 118 -2.93 6.02 -1.02
C GLN A 118 -3.94 5.87 -2.17
N LYS A 119 -4.61 4.72 -2.30
CA LYS A 119 -5.66 4.53 -3.31
C LYS A 119 -6.80 5.53 -3.12
N ASP A 120 -7.26 5.73 -1.88
CA ASP A 120 -8.37 6.63 -1.57
C ASP A 120 -8.10 8.09 -2.00
N ILE A 121 -6.90 8.62 -1.73
CA ILE A 121 -6.56 9.99 -2.15
C ILE A 121 -6.30 10.09 -3.66
N LEU A 122 -5.68 9.05 -4.25
CA LEU A 122 -5.42 8.99 -5.69
C LEU A 122 -6.72 8.88 -6.49
N GLU A 123 -7.71 8.14 -5.99
CA GLU A 123 -9.06 8.08 -6.55
C GLU A 123 -9.65 9.48 -6.70
N ALA A 124 -9.61 10.30 -5.64
CA ALA A 124 -10.14 11.66 -5.69
C ALA A 124 -9.41 12.51 -6.75
N ALA A 125 -8.07 12.41 -6.82
CA ALA A 125 -7.27 13.12 -7.81
C ALA A 125 -7.57 12.66 -9.25
N ILE A 126 -7.68 11.36 -9.48
CA ILE A 126 -7.97 10.77 -10.79
C ILE A 126 -9.37 11.15 -11.27
N LEU A 127 -10.37 11.04 -10.39
CA LEU A 127 -11.74 11.42 -10.72
C LEU A 127 -11.88 12.93 -10.93
N GLU A 128 -11.09 13.74 -10.25
CA GLU A 128 -11.05 15.18 -10.48
C GLU A 128 -10.40 15.53 -11.84
N GLU A 129 -9.36 14.82 -12.24
CA GLU A 129 -8.66 15.08 -13.50
C GLU A 129 -9.42 14.51 -14.71
N TYR A 130 -9.95 13.30 -14.60
CA TYR A 130 -10.45 12.53 -15.75
C TYR A 130 -11.94 12.19 -15.69
N GLY A 131 -12.57 12.32 -14.53
CA GLY A 131 -13.94 11.87 -14.28
C GLY A 131 -14.10 10.36 -14.43
N GLY A 132 -15.31 9.92 -14.74
CA GLY A 132 -15.62 8.52 -15.02
C GLY A 132 -15.85 7.71 -13.75
N TYR A 133 -15.72 6.40 -13.86
CA TYR A 133 -15.83 5.47 -12.74
C TYR A 133 -14.46 5.18 -12.16
N TYR A 134 -14.32 5.25 -10.85
CA TYR A 134 -13.32 4.48 -10.13
C TYR A 134 -13.96 3.18 -9.65
N LEU A 135 -13.22 2.09 -9.80
CA LEU A 135 -13.56 0.78 -9.28
C LEU A 135 -12.31 0.22 -8.59
N ASP A 136 -12.41 -0.18 -7.33
CA ASP A 136 -11.31 -0.93 -6.71
C ASP A 136 -11.12 -2.24 -7.48
N THR A 137 -9.87 -2.71 -7.54
CA THR A 137 -9.44 -3.94 -8.23
C THR A 137 -10.18 -5.21 -7.81
N THR A 138 -10.86 -5.19 -6.66
CA THR A 138 -11.72 -6.28 -6.18
C THR A 138 -13.21 -6.06 -6.49
N SER A 139 -13.51 -5.22 -7.48
CA SER A 139 -14.87 -4.97 -7.97
C SER A 139 -15.07 -5.64 -9.32
N ILE A 140 -16.19 -6.33 -9.49
CA ILE A 140 -16.61 -6.99 -10.73
C ILE A 140 -17.79 -6.20 -11.28
N VAL A 141 -17.75 -5.87 -12.56
CA VAL A 141 -18.94 -5.43 -13.29
C VAL A 141 -19.63 -6.69 -13.80
N THR A 142 -20.87 -6.95 -13.40
CA THR A 142 -21.66 -8.11 -13.86
C THR A 142 -22.47 -7.80 -15.13
N SER A 143 -22.70 -6.51 -15.40
CA SER A 143 -23.34 -6.06 -16.63
C SER A 143 -22.86 -4.68 -17.04
N ILE A 144 -21.97 -4.65 -18.05
CA ILE A 144 -21.50 -3.39 -18.64
C ILE A 144 -22.65 -2.57 -19.23
N GLU A 145 -23.65 -3.22 -19.81
CA GLU A 145 -24.86 -2.56 -20.33
C GLU A 145 -25.61 -1.83 -19.21
N GLN A 146 -25.86 -2.49 -18.08
CA GLN A 146 -26.52 -1.84 -16.93
C GLN A 146 -25.71 -0.67 -16.40
N LEU A 147 -24.39 -0.84 -16.25
CA LEU A 147 -23.50 0.20 -15.75
C LEU A 147 -23.51 1.45 -16.64
N ILE A 148 -23.49 1.27 -17.96
CA ILE A 148 -23.55 2.36 -18.94
C ILE A 148 -24.95 3.00 -18.96
N ASN A 149 -26.00 2.20 -19.06
CA ASN A 149 -27.37 2.70 -19.22
C ASN A 149 -27.89 3.40 -17.95
N ASN A 150 -27.34 3.06 -16.78
CA ASN A 150 -27.74 3.67 -15.51
C ASN A 150 -26.77 4.73 -15.00
N GLN A 151 -25.82 5.20 -15.83
CA GLN A 151 -24.81 6.18 -15.43
C GLN A 151 -25.38 7.33 -14.57
N PRO A 152 -24.79 7.60 -13.40
CA PRO A 152 -25.23 8.70 -12.56
C PRO A 152 -25.14 10.04 -13.30
N LYS A 153 -26.06 10.95 -12.98
CA LYS A 153 -26.04 12.33 -13.53
C LYS A 153 -25.18 13.30 -12.72
N ASP A 154 -24.74 12.86 -11.55
CA ASP A 154 -23.93 13.61 -10.59
C ASP A 154 -22.93 12.65 -9.94
N ILE A 155 -22.10 13.14 -9.02
CA ILE A 155 -21.23 12.29 -8.24
C ILE A 155 -22.01 11.14 -7.59
N TRP A 156 -21.39 9.96 -7.60
CA TRP A 156 -22.00 8.78 -7.02
C TRP A 156 -21.00 7.93 -6.25
N PHE A 157 -21.49 7.28 -5.20
CA PHE A 157 -20.76 6.36 -4.34
C PHE A 157 -21.72 5.32 -3.73
N PRO A 158 -21.26 4.10 -3.41
CA PRO A 158 -22.00 3.14 -2.61
C PRO A 158 -22.27 3.64 -1.19
N ARG A 159 -23.36 3.18 -0.57
CA ARG A 159 -23.60 3.35 0.87
C ARG A 159 -23.75 2.00 1.55
N ILE A 160 -23.30 1.93 2.80
CA ILE A 160 -23.20 0.69 3.59
C ILE A 160 -24.54 0.29 4.22
N THR A 161 -25.49 1.22 4.34
CA THR A 161 -26.79 1.00 5.00
C THR A 161 -27.94 1.62 4.22
N GLU A 162 -29.14 1.05 4.32
CA GLU A 162 -30.36 1.65 3.77
C GLU A 162 -30.83 2.87 4.59
N GLU A 163 -30.58 2.82 5.89
CA GLU A 163 -30.99 3.81 6.89
C GLU A 163 -29.78 4.55 7.50
N ALA A 164 -30.04 5.67 8.16
CA ALA A 164 -29.00 6.40 8.88
C ALA A 164 -28.70 5.68 10.21
N GLN A 165 -27.46 5.25 10.43
CA GLN A 165 -27.12 4.39 11.57
C GLN A 165 -25.85 4.81 12.32
N LYS A 166 -24.96 5.64 11.74
CA LYS A 166 -23.79 6.16 12.46
C LYS A 166 -24.00 7.60 12.88
N TYR A 167 -23.69 7.87 14.14
CA TYR A 167 -23.73 9.21 14.70
C TYR A 167 -22.36 9.87 14.55
N TYR A 168 -22.35 11.04 13.95
CA TYR A 168 -21.21 11.96 13.95
C TYR A 168 -21.71 13.31 14.49
N ASP A 169 -21.04 13.84 15.50
CA ASP A 169 -21.40 15.09 16.21
C ASP A 169 -22.88 15.14 16.62
N GLY A 170 -23.39 14.03 17.17
CA GLY A 170 -24.78 13.91 17.63
C GLY A 170 -25.82 13.82 16.51
N LYS A 171 -25.42 13.70 15.24
CA LYS A 171 -26.32 13.56 14.08
C LYS A 171 -26.13 12.22 13.38
N ALA A 172 -27.23 11.56 13.03
CA ALA A 172 -27.20 10.30 12.31
C ALA A 172 -27.02 10.53 10.79
N TYR A 173 -26.01 9.88 10.21
CA TYR A 173 -25.68 9.96 8.79
C TYR A 173 -25.72 8.59 8.10
N VAL A 174 -26.02 8.63 6.80
CA VAL A 174 -25.80 7.52 5.87
C VAL A 174 -24.29 7.39 5.61
N LEU A 175 -23.74 6.21 5.85
CA LEU A 175 -22.31 5.96 5.71
C LEU A 175 -21.94 5.66 4.24
N PRO A 176 -21.07 6.46 3.61
CA PRO A 176 -20.55 6.16 2.30
C PRO A 176 -19.55 4.99 2.37
N ASP A 177 -19.38 4.34 1.23
CA ASP A 177 -18.28 3.44 0.94
C ASP A 177 -17.63 3.96 -0.35
N VAL A 178 -16.30 3.88 -0.45
CA VAL A 178 -15.53 4.49 -1.56
C VAL A 178 -14.78 3.47 -2.40
N TRP A 179 -15.11 2.18 -2.27
CA TRP A 179 -14.53 1.15 -3.16
C TRP A 179 -14.98 1.28 -4.62
N ALA A 180 -15.96 2.12 -4.90
CA ALA A 180 -16.34 2.56 -6.23
C ALA A 180 -16.89 3.98 -6.15
N MET A 181 -16.58 4.82 -7.12
CA MET A 181 -17.17 6.15 -7.24
C MET A 181 -17.33 6.53 -8.69
N TYR A 182 -18.18 7.51 -8.97
CA TYR A 182 -18.33 8.06 -10.30
C TYR A 182 -18.36 9.59 -10.26
N ASN A 183 -17.60 10.24 -11.15
CA ASN A 183 -17.64 11.68 -11.34
C ASN A 183 -17.93 12.04 -12.81
N PRO A 184 -19.11 12.61 -13.14
CA PRO A 184 -19.42 13.00 -14.51
C PRO A 184 -18.73 14.29 -14.96
N THR A 185 -18.19 15.09 -14.04
CA THR A 185 -17.70 16.45 -14.30
C THR A 185 -16.35 16.69 -13.61
N PRO A 186 -15.22 16.31 -14.24
CA PRO A 186 -13.90 16.68 -13.75
C PRO A 186 -13.67 18.20 -13.85
N GLY A 187 -12.79 18.75 -13.01
CA GLY A 187 -12.24 20.11 -13.17
C GLY A 187 -12.55 21.11 -12.09
N GLU A 188 -13.78 21.13 -11.56
CA GLU A 188 -14.19 22.03 -10.47
C GLU A 188 -15.36 21.42 -9.69
N GLY A 189 -15.11 20.28 -9.03
CA GLY A 189 -16.16 19.46 -8.47
C GLY A 189 -15.98 19.02 -7.02
N THR A 190 -16.78 18.01 -6.68
CA THR A 190 -16.76 17.36 -5.36
C THR A 190 -15.44 16.63 -5.11
N CYS A 191 -14.81 16.06 -6.15
CA CYS A 191 -13.55 15.31 -6.04
C CYS A 191 -12.36 16.21 -5.70
N LYS A 192 -12.26 17.42 -6.27
CA LYS A 192 -11.27 18.43 -5.86
C LYS A 192 -11.38 18.79 -4.38
N ALA A 193 -12.60 19.06 -3.93
CA ALA A 193 -12.84 19.42 -2.55
C ALA A 193 -12.61 18.24 -1.59
N MET A 194 -12.91 17.00 -2.03
CA MET A 194 -12.53 15.78 -1.31
C MET A 194 -11.02 15.64 -1.21
N LEU A 195 -10.28 15.77 -2.31
CA LEU A 195 -8.81 15.74 -2.33
C LEU A 195 -8.22 16.76 -1.34
N ASN A 196 -8.68 18.01 -1.40
CA ASN A 196 -8.20 19.07 -0.52
C ASN A 196 -8.55 18.81 0.95
N GLY A 197 -9.75 18.29 1.24
CA GLY A 197 -10.16 17.87 2.58
C GLY A 197 -9.34 16.70 3.13
N TYR A 198 -8.92 15.78 2.25
CA TYR A 198 -8.03 14.66 2.61
C TYR A 198 -6.64 15.19 2.97
N ILE A 199 -6.04 16.01 2.10
CA ILE A 199 -4.72 16.64 2.32
C ILE A 199 -4.73 17.43 3.63
N GLN A 200 -5.77 18.24 3.87
CA GLN A 200 -5.89 19.01 5.11
C GLN A 200 -5.91 18.13 6.36
N ARG A 201 -6.53 16.95 6.31
CA ARG A 201 -6.50 16.00 7.42
C ARG A 201 -5.12 15.41 7.60
N CYS A 202 -4.43 15.03 6.53
CA CYS A 202 -3.04 14.61 6.62
C CYS A 202 -2.16 15.71 7.21
N GLN A 203 -2.36 16.97 6.85
CA GLN A 203 -1.64 18.10 7.44
C GLN A 203 -1.95 18.28 8.94
N PHE A 204 -3.17 17.97 9.38
CA PHE A 204 -3.55 18.02 10.80
C PHE A 204 -2.91 16.89 11.60
N TYR A 205 -2.94 15.66 11.08
CA TYR A 205 -2.41 14.50 11.77
C TYR A 205 -0.87 14.40 11.68
N PHE A 206 -0.27 14.90 10.60
CA PHE A 206 1.17 14.81 10.31
C PHE A 206 1.79 16.19 9.97
N PRO A 207 1.60 17.21 10.82
CA PRO A 207 2.05 18.59 10.53
C PRO A 207 3.54 18.70 10.26
N GLU A 208 4.35 17.81 10.83
CA GLU A 208 5.81 17.73 10.63
C GLU A 208 6.20 17.41 9.17
N HIS A 209 5.29 16.82 8.39
CA HIS A 209 5.53 16.48 6.97
C HIS A 209 5.11 17.60 6.00
N PHE A 210 4.49 18.67 6.51
CA PHE A 210 3.94 19.76 5.70
C PHE A 210 4.42 21.13 6.18
N GLU A 211 5.68 21.45 5.88
CA GLU A 211 6.29 22.74 6.22
C GLU A 211 5.49 23.94 5.67
N GLY A 212 5.32 24.97 6.51
CA GLY A 212 4.74 26.25 6.11
C GLY A 212 3.23 26.29 5.99
N VAL A 213 2.53 25.18 6.26
CA VAL A 213 1.05 25.14 6.25
C VAL A 213 0.51 25.84 7.50
N GLN A 214 -0.35 26.84 7.30
CA GLN A 214 -1.10 27.48 8.38
C GLN A 214 -2.48 26.84 8.49
N LEU A 215 -2.67 25.99 9.50
CA LEU A 215 -3.98 25.42 9.84
C LEU A 215 -4.62 26.18 11.01
N ASP A 216 -5.92 26.46 10.88
CA ASP A 216 -6.75 26.92 12.00
C ASP A 216 -7.19 25.70 12.81
N ILE A 217 -6.31 25.27 13.72
CA ILE A 217 -6.47 24.01 14.50
C ILE A 217 -7.78 24.01 15.27
N GLU A 218 -8.12 25.11 15.93
CA GLU A 218 -9.35 25.22 16.75
C GLU A 218 -10.59 25.01 15.88
N LYS A 219 -10.63 25.63 14.71
CA LYS A 219 -11.73 25.44 13.76
C LYS A 219 -11.80 24.01 13.21
N LEU A 220 -10.67 23.32 13.10
CA LEU A 220 -10.64 21.93 12.63
C LEU A 220 -11.05 20.94 13.73
N LYS A 221 -10.67 21.18 14.99
CA LYS A 221 -11.11 20.40 16.15
C LYS A 221 -12.63 20.37 16.30
N ASP A 222 -13.30 21.47 15.96
CA ASP A 222 -14.76 21.54 15.94
C ASP A 222 -15.44 20.75 14.80
N ARG A 223 -14.68 20.15 13.87
CA ARG A 223 -15.22 19.39 12.73
C ARG A 223 -15.12 17.89 12.99
N SER A 224 -16.15 17.15 12.58
CA SER A 224 -16.14 15.69 12.64
C SER A 224 -14.91 15.08 11.94
N GLY A 225 -14.33 14.05 12.56
CA GLY A 225 -13.26 13.26 11.97
C GLY A 225 -11.84 13.77 12.20
N TYR A 226 -11.68 14.81 13.02
CA TYR A 226 -10.39 15.31 13.50
C TYR A 226 -10.06 14.87 14.92
N ASP A 227 -11.02 14.25 15.62
CA ASP A 227 -10.90 13.83 17.02
C ASP A 227 -11.12 12.33 17.14
N LEU A 228 -10.03 11.56 17.16
CA LEU A 228 -10.04 10.10 17.23
C LEU A 228 -9.93 9.56 18.66
N LYS A 229 -9.35 10.37 19.56
CA LYS A 229 -9.19 10.11 20.99
C LYS A 229 -9.76 11.31 21.75
N GLU A 230 -10.28 11.11 22.97
CA GLU A 230 -10.82 12.21 23.80
C GLU A 230 -9.74 13.29 24.18
N ASP A 231 -8.47 13.05 23.81
CA ASP A 231 -7.31 13.94 23.98
C ASP A 231 -6.69 14.32 22.60
N ASP A 232 -6.09 15.52 22.52
CA ASP A 232 -5.67 16.23 21.30
C ASP A 232 -5.04 15.33 20.20
N SER A 233 -5.79 15.15 19.11
CA SER A 233 -5.37 14.32 17.96
C SER A 233 -4.44 15.06 16.97
N TYR A 234 -4.20 16.36 17.15
CA TYR A 234 -3.29 17.13 16.28
C TYR A 234 -1.85 16.63 16.41
N GLY A 235 -1.21 16.32 15.28
CA GLY A 235 0.15 15.77 15.27
C GLY A 235 0.29 14.33 15.76
N ALA A 236 -0.81 13.63 16.04
CA ALA A 236 -0.80 12.25 16.52
C ALA A 236 -0.74 11.20 15.40
N GLY A 237 -0.59 11.61 14.13
CA GLY A 237 -0.71 10.73 12.97
C GLY A 237 0.23 9.54 12.98
N SER A 238 1.51 9.76 13.29
CA SER A 238 2.52 8.69 13.36
C SER A 238 2.21 7.66 14.46
N GLU A 239 1.75 8.14 15.63
CA GLU A 239 1.33 7.28 16.74
C GLU A 239 0.08 6.47 16.35
N LEU A 240 -0.93 7.14 15.79
CA LEU A 240 -2.19 6.52 15.36
C LEU A 240 -1.93 5.45 14.30
N MET A 241 -1.10 5.73 13.30
CA MET A 241 -0.72 4.77 12.25
C MET A 241 0.03 3.54 12.79
N SER A 242 0.67 3.65 13.95
CA SER A 242 1.39 2.55 14.59
C SER A 242 0.54 1.80 15.63
N SER A 243 -0.69 2.27 15.88
CA SER A 243 -1.59 1.76 16.92
C SER A 243 -2.75 0.94 16.34
N GLU A 244 -3.67 0.49 17.20
CA GLU A 244 -4.92 -0.14 16.79
C GLU A 244 -5.88 0.83 16.07
N TYR A 245 -5.70 2.15 16.25
CA TYR A 245 -6.53 3.19 15.62
C TYR A 245 -6.15 3.49 14.17
N ARG A 246 -5.12 2.84 13.63
CA ARG A 246 -4.64 3.05 12.25
C ARG A 246 -5.77 2.95 11.22
N ASP A 247 -6.57 1.89 11.31
CA ASP A 247 -7.60 1.62 10.30
C ASP A 247 -8.80 2.55 10.45
N ASP A 248 -9.09 2.99 11.68
CA ASP A 248 -10.07 4.03 11.95
C ASP A 248 -9.60 5.37 11.37
N LEU A 249 -8.33 5.75 11.56
CA LEU A 249 -7.75 6.94 10.93
C LEU A 249 -7.88 6.86 9.41
N ILE A 250 -7.43 5.77 8.78
CA ILE A 250 -7.53 5.58 7.32
C ILE A 250 -8.99 5.69 6.84
N GLY A 251 -9.92 5.01 7.51
CA GLY A 251 -11.34 5.07 7.15
C GLY A 251 -11.93 6.47 7.31
N GLN A 252 -11.56 7.19 8.36
CA GLN A 252 -12.02 8.56 8.62
C GLN A 252 -11.46 9.56 7.61
N LEU A 253 -10.19 9.43 7.22
CA LEU A 253 -9.57 10.30 6.21
C LEU A 253 -10.42 10.36 4.95
N VAL A 254 -10.78 9.20 4.38
CA VAL A 254 -11.54 9.15 3.12
C VAL A 254 -13.01 9.53 3.30
N ILE A 255 -13.68 9.05 4.36
CA ILE A 255 -15.11 9.30 4.59
C ILE A 255 -15.37 10.79 4.80
N PHE A 256 -14.58 11.42 5.68
CA PHE A 256 -14.76 12.83 5.99
C PHE A 256 -14.22 13.75 4.90
N ALA A 257 -13.21 13.34 4.14
CA ALA A 257 -12.83 14.02 2.91
C ALA A 257 -13.99 14.06 1.91
N LEU A 258 -14.67 12.93 1.69
CA LEU A 258 -15.85 12.88 0.82
C LEU A 258 -16.97 13.79 1.36
N TYR A 259 -17.23 13.79 2.67
CA TYR A 259 -18.20 14.70 3.26
C TYR A 259 -17.84 16.16 3.09
N ASP A 260 -16.57 16.53 3.27
CA ASP A 260 -16.11 17.89 3.01
C ASP A 260 -16.36 18.30 1.56
N GLY A 261 -16.03 17.41 0.62
CA GLY A 261 -16.29 17.64 -0.80
C GLY A 261 -17.77 17.82 -1.10
N LEU A 262 -18.62 16.94 -0.56
CA LEU A 262 -20.07 16.99 -0.77
C LEU A 262 -20.67 18.22 -0.09
N GLN A 263 -20.27 18.55 1.13
CA GLN A 263 -20.75 19.72 1.87
C GLN A 263 -20.41 21.02 1.13
N GLN A 264 -19.19 21.12 0.60
CA GLN A 264 -18.74 22.30 -0.14
C GLN A 264 -19.51 22.50 -1.45
N THR A 265 -19.85 21.41 -2.15
CA THR A 265 -20.39 21.48 -3.52
C THR A 265 -21.90 21.25 -3.61
N LYS A 266 -22.49 20.57 -2.64
CA LYS A 266 -23.92 20.21 -2.60
C LYS A 266 -24.68 20.93 -1.47
N GLY A 267 -23.95 21.67 -0.62
CA GLY A 267 -24.50 22.36 0.53
C GLY A 267 -24.70 21.44 1.74
N PRO A 268 -25.48 21.88 2.75
CA PRO A 268 -25.67 21.13 3.98
C PRO A 268 -26.14 19.69 3.75
N LEU A 269 -25.30 18.73 4.13
CA LEU A 269 -25.60 17.32 3.96
C LEU A 269 -26.74 16.88 4.87
N ASN A 270 -27.66 16.12 4.29
CA ASN A 270 -28.74 15.43 4.98
C ASN A 270 -28.97 14.07 4.31
N ASN A 271 -29.72 13.20 4.98
CA ASN A 271 -29.96 11.84 4.50
C ASN A 271 -30.65 11.78 3.14
N ALA A 272 -31.46 12.79 2.76
CA ALA A 272 -32.09 12.83 1.45
C ALA A 272 -31.08 13.10 0.33
N ILE A 273 -30.15 14.04 0.54
CA ILE A 273 -29.06 14.32 -0.39
C ILE A 273 -28.15 13.09 -0.50
N MET A 274 -27.74 12.51 0.63
CA MET A 274 -26.87 11.32 0.64
C MET A 274 -27.50 10.15 -0.12
N ARG A 275 -28.79 9.87 0.11
CA ARG A 275 -29.52 8.80 -0.63
C ARG A 275 -29.66 9.08 -2.11
N ARG A 276 -29.83 10.35 -2.50
CA ARG A 276 -29.92 10.75 -3.91
C ARG A 276 -28.60 10.52 -4.66
N LEU A 277 -27.48 10.76 -3.99
CA LEU A 277 -26.13 10.64 -4.55
C LEU A 277 -25.52 9.25 -4.38
N SER A 278 -26.22 8.30 -3.77
CA SER A 278 -25.66 6.97 -3.49
C SER A 278 -26.61 5.83 -3.87
N SER A 279 -26.10 4.62 -3.86
CA SER A 279 -26.91 3.40 -3.95
C SER A 279 -26.51 2.43 -2.85
N TYR A 280 -27.51 1.74 -2.30
CA TYR A 280 -27.26 0.78 -1.25
C TYR A 280 -26.48 -0.40 -1.82
N ALA A 281 -25.39 -0.76 -1.15
CA ALA A 281 -24.63 -1.96 -1.43
C ALA A 281 -25.18 -3.09 -0.56
N GLU A 282 -26.00 -3.94 -1.17
CA GLU A 282 -26.64 -5.07 -0.52
C GLU A 282 -25.59 -6.12 -0.15
N ASP A 283 -25.64 -6.64 1.06
CA ASP A 283 -24.75 -7.74 1.46
C ASP A 283 -25.15 -9.02 0.72
N THR A 284 -24.14 -9.71 0.18
CA THR A 284 -24.28 -11.03 -0.45
C THR A 284 -23.37 -12.04 0.23
N SER A 285 -23.55 -13.33 -0.08
CA SER A 285 -22.67 -14.40 0.42
C SER A 285 -21.20 -14.24 0.01
N GLU A 286 -20.93 -13.49 -1.05
CA GLU A 286 -19.60 -13.32 -1.63
C GLU A 286 -19.06 -11.89 -1.45
N GLY A 287 -19.81 -10.99 -0.80
CA GLY A 287 -19.39 -9.62 -0.54
C GLY A 287 -20.56 -8.63 -0.59
N LYS A 288 -20.50 -7.64 -1.48
CA LYS A 288 -21.58 -6.64 -1.66
C LYS A 288 -22.02 -6.54 -3.11
N HIS A 289 -23.27 -6.18 -3.35
CA HIS A 289 -23.86 -6.04 -4.67
C HIS A 289 -24.61 -4.71 -4.81
N ILE A 290 -24.49 -4.07 -5.97
CA ILE A 290 -25.29 -2.91 -6.33
C ILE A 290 -26.06 -3.20 -7.61
N ALA A 291 -27.26 -3.75 -7.45
CA ALA A 291 -28.13 -4.20 -8.54
C ALA A 291 -28.35 -3.15 -9.62
N LYS A 292 -28.50 -1.88 -9.21
CA LYS A 292 -28.75 -0.76 -10.14
C LYS A 292 -27.66 -0.61 -11.20
N PHE A 293 -26.42 -0.91 -10.86
CA PHE A 293 -25.26 -0.70 -11.75
C PHE A 293 -24.64 -2.01 -12.21
N GLY A 294 -25.12 -3.16 -11.73
CA GLY A 294 -24.49 -4.45 -11.99
C GLY A 294 -23.03 -4.45 -11.53
N ILE A 295 -22.77 -4.02 -10.29
CA ILE A 295 -21.43 -4.02 -9.69
C ILE A 295 -21.43 -4.89 -8.45
N ASP A 296 -20.48 -5.82 -8.38
CA ASP A 296 -20.20 -6.64 -7.21
C ASP A 296 -18.86 -6.25 -6.61
N LYS A 297 -18.81 -6.19 -5.29
CA LYS A 297 -17.59 -6.11 -4.51
C LYS A 297 -17.36 -7.47 -3.87
N PHE A 298 -16.50 -8.29 -4.45
CA PHE A 298 -16.23 -9.59 -3.85
C PHE A 298 -15.29 -9.43 -2.65
N HIS A 299 -15.70 -9.99 -1.53
CA HIS A 299 -14.86 -10.19 -0.38
C HIS A 299 -14.21 -11.57 -0.52
N LYS A 300 -13.01 -11.62 -1.10
CA LYS A 300 -12.01 -12.42 -0.38
C LYS A 300 -11.67 -11.55 0.83
N GLY A 301 -11.86 -12.04 2.05
CA GLY A 301 -11.70 -11.29 3.31
C GLY A 301 -10.28 -10.77 3.58
N THR A 302 -9.74 -9.91 2.70
CA THR A 302 -8.30 -9.91 2.45
C THR A 302 -7.67 -8.58 2.01
N TRP A 303 -8.28 -7.42 2.30
CA TRP A 303 -7.53 -6.16 2.20
C TRP A 303 -7.57 -5.33 3.47
N ARG A 304 -8.73 -5.22 4.14
CA ARG A 304 -8.73 -4.81 5.54
C ARG A 304 -8.28 -5.97 6.42
N GLN A 305 -8.92 -7.14 6.34
CA GLN A 305 -8.55 -8.28 7.21
C GLN A 305 -7.25 -9.04 6.88
N GLU A 306 -6.75 -9.09 5.63
CA GLU A 306 -5.40 -9.65 5.36
C GLU A 306 -4.28 -8.64 5.46
N ALA A 307 -4.47 -7.35 5.15
CA ALA A 307 -3.48 -6.37 5.61
C ALA A 307 -3.45 -6.34 7.14
N ILE A 308 -4.56 -6.61 7.82
CA ILE A 308 -4.62 -6.85 9.27
C ILE A 308 -3.95 -8.18 9.63
N ALA A 309 -4.18 -9.30 8.96
CA ALA A 309 -3.59 -10.59 9.32
C ALA A 309 -2.10 -10.65 9.01
N ASP A 310 -1.68 -10.27 7.80
CA ASP A 310 -0.29 -10.21 7.37
C ASP A 310 0.47 -9.17 8.22
N ASN A 311 -0.08 -7.95 8.45
CA ASN A 311 0.58 -7.03 9.40
C ASN A 311 0.41 -7.45 10.88
N ILE A 312 -0.55 -8.26 11.30
CA ILE A 312 -0.65 -8.72 12.71
C ILE A 312 0.31 -9.88 12.95
N GLU A 313 0.53 -10.73 11.95
CA GLU A 313 1.50 -11.82 12.00
C GLU A 313 2.91 -11.24 11.94
N ASP A 314 3.18 -10.32 11.00
CA ASP A 314 4.42 -9.53 10.96
C ASP A 314 4.61 -8.69 12.25
N ARG A 315 3.56 -8.02 12.77
CA ARG A 315 3.62 -7.26 14.04
C ARG A 315 3.64 -8.13 15.31
N LYS A 316 3.28 -9.42 15.23
CA LYS A 316 3.43 -10.37 16.34
C LYS A 316 4.85 -10.90 16.36
N GLU A 317 5.43 -11.18 15.20
CA GLU A 317 6.85 -11.51 15.07
C GLU A 317 7.72 -10.31 15.48
N GLU A 318 7.41 -9.08 15.06
CA GLU A 318 8.11 -7.87 15.50
C GLU A 318 7.94 -7.61 17.01
N ARG A 319 6.73 -7.80 17.58
CA ARG A 319 6.53 -7.66 19.03
C ARG A 319 7.18 -8.78 19.85
N GLN A 320 7.21 -10.01 19.35
CA GLN A 320 7.93 -11.11 20.00
C GLN A 320 9.45 -10.89 19.90
N THR A 321 9.93 -10.34 18.79
CA THR A 321 11.35 -10.00 18.60
C THR A 321 11.75 -8.81 19.45
N GLN A 322 10.91 -7.77 19.54
CA GLN A 322 11.17 -6.59 20.38
C GLN A 322 11.07 -6.92 21.88
N VAL A 323 10.09 -7.74 22.30
CA VAL A 323 10.01 -8.22 23.69
C VAL A 323 11.18 -9.15 24.01
N ALA A 324 11.59 -10.04 23.10
CA ALA A 324 12.79 -10.86 23.29
C ALA A 324 14.08 -10.02 23.32
N LEU A 325 14.14 -8.93 22.54
CA LEU A 325 15.26 -7.98 22.55
C LEU A 325 15.27 -7.15 23.84
N ASP A 326 14.13 -6.69 24.32
CA ASP A 326 13.99 -5.93 25.56
C ASP A 326 14.25 -6.81 26.79
N ASP A 327 13.82 -8.08 26.76
CA ASP A 327 14.15 -9.08 27.79
C ASP A 327 15.65 -9.42 27.78
N GLN A 328 16.28 -9.56 26.59
CA GLN A 328 17.74 -9.71 26.48
C GLN A 328 18.49 -8.46 26.93
N ILE A 329 17.99 -7.26 26.65
CA ILE A 329 18.58 -6.00 27.12
C ILE A 329 18.43 -5.87 28.64
N GLN A 330 17.33 -6.35 29.23
CA GLN A 330 17.14 -6.38 30.68
C GLN A 330 17.97 -7.47 31.38
N GLU A 331 18.14 -8.65 30.79
CA GLU A 331 19.06 -9.68 31.29
C GLU A 331 20.51 -9.19 31.22
N VAL A 332 20.93 -8.59 30.10
CA VAL A 332 22.27 -7.99 29.96
C VAL A 332 22.47 -6.83 30.93
N ALA A 333 21.46 -5.98 31.16
CA ALA A 333 21.54 -4.89 32.14
C ALA A 333 21.54 -5.37 33.60
N GLN A 334 21.02 -6.56 33.89
CA GLN A 334 21.11 -7.20 35.22
C GLN A 334 22.45 -7.94 35.40
N ASP A 335 22.97 -8.57 34.36
CA ASP A 335 24.27 -9.24 34.37
C ASP A 335 25.44 -8.24 34.40
N GLU A 336 25.32 -7.07 33.73
CA GLU A 336 26.30 -5.98 33.80
C GLU A 336 26.40 -5.34 35.19
N GLN A 337 25.39 -5.47 36.06
CA GLN A 337 25.49 -5.02 37.46
C GLN A 337 26.19 -6.03 38.38
N ILE A 338 26.45 -7.27 37.92
CA ILE A 338 27.05 -8.33 38.73
C ILE A 338 28.53 -8.57 38.39
N GLU A 339 29.03 -8.14 37.22
CA GLU A 339 30.42 -8.35 36.79
C GLU A 339 31.33 -7.10 36.78
N GLU A 340 30.98 -6.03 37.50
CA GLU A 340 31.86 -4.85 37.61
C GLU A 340 32.74 -4.88 38.88
N LEU A 341 33.52 -5.95 39.07
CA LEU A 341 34.71 -5.95 39.92
C LEU A 341 35.75 -6.93 39.35
N ASP A 342 36.91 -6.38 38.96
CA ASP A 342 38.13 -7.07 38.51
C ASP A 342 38.15 -7.63 37.07
N LYS A 343 38.42 -6.76 36.07
CA LYS A 343 39.75 -6.66 35.42
C LYS A 343 39.72 -5.84 34.13
N LEU A 344 40.68 -4.93 34.07
CA LEU A 344 41.12 -4.16 32.91
C LEU A 344 41.44 -5.04 31.69
N GLU A 345 40.77 -4.81 30.56
CA GLU A 345 41.35 -4.21 29.34
C GLU A 345 40.21 -3.86 28.37
N ILE A 346 40.15 -2.60 27.94
CA ILE A 346 39.01 -2.01 27.23
C ILE A 346 38.86 -2.65 25.85
N ALA A 347 37.82 -3.47 25.66
CA ALA A 347 37.20 -3.71 24.36
C ALA A 347 35.77 -3.17 24.43
N SER A 348 35.52 -2.05 23.76
CA SER A 348 34.21 -1.39 23.73
C SER A 348 33.14 -2.28 23.09
N PRO A 349 31.87 -2.19 23.52
CA PRO A 349 30.73 -2.82 22.85
C PRO A 349 30.62 -2.32 21.40
N PRO A 350 29.93 -3.03 20.48
CA PRO A 350 29.91 -2.69 19.06
C PRO A 350 29.12 -1.40 18.81
N GLN A 351 29.75 -0.28 19.10
CA GLN A 351 29.52 0.95 18.36
C GLN A 351 29.95 0.67 16.92
N ASN A 352 29.20 1.21 15.94
CA ASN A 352 29.63 1.27 14.56
C ASN A 352 31.10 1.68 14.53
N ARG A 353 32.01 0.75 14.24
CA ARG A 353 33.42 1.08 14.08
C ARG A 353 33.48 2.11 12.97
N PHE A 354 34.29 3.14 13.15
CA PHE A 354 34.36 4.23 12.18
C PHE A 354 34.97 3.69 10.88
N HIS A 355 34.11 3.37 9.92
CA HIS A 355 34.51 2.90 8.60
C HIS A 355 34.48 4.07 7.63
N MET A 356 35.58 4.27 6.90
CA MET A 356 35.66 5.32 5.88
C MET A 356 34.66 5.08 4.72
N PHE A 357 34.19 3.84 4.56
CA PHE A 357 33.17 3.44 3.58
C PHE A 357 32.15 2.46 4.19
N THR A 358 31.21 2.99 4.97
CA THR A 358 30.09 2.21 5.50
C THR A 358 29.13 1.80 4.38
N VAL A 359 28.97 0.50 4.18
CA VAL A 359 27.99 -0.08 3.25
C VAL A 359 26.57 0.19 3.76
N GLN A 360 25.74 0.83 2.93
CA GLN A 360 24.34 1.10 3.24
C GLN A 360 23.44 0.23 2.37
N GLY A 361 22.34 -0.28 2.93
CA GLY A 361 21.37 -1.05 2.15
C GLY A 361 20.77 -0.25 0.99
N ALA A 362 20.69 1.08 1.14
CA ALA A 362 20.26 2.02 0.11
C ALA A 362 21.21 2.13 -1.10
N ASP A 363 22.46 1.67 -0.99
CA ASP A 363 23.46 1.73 -2.08
C ASP A 363 23.24 0.62 -3.14
N PHE A 364 22.22 -0.23 -2.97
CA PHE A 364 21.95 -1.36 -3.86
C PHE A 364 20.49 -1.35 -4.33
N GLU A 365 20.31 -1.19 -5.64
CA GLU A 365 19.00 -1.32 -6.28
C GLU A 365 18.43 -2.74 -6.08
N ASN A 366 17.12 -2.84 -5.84
CA ASN A 366 16.38 -4.09 -5.61
C ASN A 366 16.79 -4.87 -4.34
N PHE A 367 17.37 -4.21 -3.36
CA PHE A 367 17.67 -4.83 -2.07
C PHE A 367 16.43 -4.93 -1.18
N LYS A 368 16.27 -6.05 -0.46
CA LYS A 368 15.06 -6.32 0.35
C LYS A 368 14.82 -5.17 1.35
N ALA A 369 13.57 -4.69 1.42
CA ALA A 369 13.18 -3.52 2.21
C ALA A 369 13.70 -3.55 3.66
N LYS A 370 13.67 -4.72 4.32
CA LYS A 370 14.17 -4.91 5.69
C LYS A 370 15.66 -4.61 5.89
N TYR A 371 16.43 -4.53 4.80
CA TYR A 371 17.84 -4.20 4.84
C TYR A 371 18.14 -2.75 4.43
N GLN A 372 17.17 -2.01 3.89
CA GLN A 372 17.42 -0.68 3.31
C GLN A 372 17.74 0.38 4.38
N SER A 373 17.18 0.25 5.58
CA SER A 373 17.47 1.11 6.73
C SER A 373 18.75 0.73 7.48
N LEU A 374 19.31 -0.47 7.22
CA LEU A 374 20.47 -1.00 7.94
C LEU A 374 21.79 -0.58 7.28
N LYS A 375 22.82 -0.42 8.10
CA LYS A 375 24.16 0.00 7.67
C LYS A 375 25.24 -0.82 8.39
N GLY A 376 26.41 -0.95 7.76
CA GLY A 376 27.60 -1.45 8.43
C GLY A 376 27.50 -2.90 8.92
N ASP A 377 28.00 -3.16 10.12
CA ASP A 377 28.04 -4.49 10.74
C ASP A 377 26.64 -5.00 11.12
N ILE A 378 25.69 -4.10 11.40
CA ILE A 378 24.28 -4.44 11.69
C ILE A 378 23.61 -5.04 10.44
N LEU A 379 23.82 -4.40 9.29
CA LEU A 379 23.33 -4.91 8.02
C LEU A 379 23.86 -6.31 7.71
N LYS A 380 25.18 -6.51 7.85
CA LYS A 380 25.82 -7.81 7.59
C LYS A 380 25.34 -8.89 8.56
N SER A 381 25.20 -8.55 9.84
CA SER A 381 24.70 -9.47 10.88
C SER A 381 23.27 -9.92 10.59
N GLN A 382 22.41 -9.00 10.18
CA GLN A 382 21.03 -9.32 9.82
C GLN A 382 20.96 -10.24 8.58
N ILE A 383 21.78 -9.98 7.56
CA ILE A 383 21.85 -10.86 6.37
C ILE A 383 22.31 -12.28 6.76
N ILE A 384 23.30 -12.41 7.65
CA ILE A 384 23.80 -13.70 8.10
C ILE A 384 22.74 -14.45 8.92
N SER A 385 22.05 -13.78 9.83
CA SER A 385 20.95 -14.38 10.61
C SER A 385 19.83 -14.89 9.71
N ASP A 386 19.43 -14.11 8.69
CA ASP A 386 18.42 -14.54 7.73
C ASP A 386 18.88 -15.70 6.83
N PHE A 387 20.17 -15.74 6.51
CA PHE A 387 20.76 -16.85 5.78
C PHE A 387 20.73 -18.13 6.62
N GLU A 388 21.12 -18.04 7.89
CA GLU A 388 21.11 -19.16 8.86
C GLU A 388 19.71 -19.72 9.08
N ASN A 389 18.71 -18.85 9.27
CA ASN A 389 17.31 -19.25 9.43
C ASN A 389 16.83 -20.06 8.22
N LYS A 390 17.06 -19.56 7.01
CA LYS A 390 16.68 -20.27 5.78
C LYS A 390 17.46 -21.57 5.57
N LEU A 391 18.74 -21.58 5.94
CA LEU A 391 19.58 -22.77 5.85
C LEU A 391 19.08 -23.89 6.79
N SER A 392 18.55 -23.52 7.96
CA SER A 392 18.03 -24.47 8.96
C SER A 392 16.79 -25.25 8.47
N GLU A 393 15.99 -24.65 7.60
CA GLU A 393 14.75 -25.24 7.06
C GLU A 393 15.00 -26.30 5.96
N ILE A 394 16.21 -26.33 5.40
CA ILE A 394 16.57 -27.20 4.27
C ILE A 394 16.86 -28.62 4.77
N LYS A 395 16.21 -29.62 4.14
CA LYS A 395 16.26 -31.02 4.57
C LYS A 395 16.90 -31.98 3.56
N ASP A 396 17.33 -31.47 2.42
CA ASP A 396 17.92 -32.28 1.36
C ASP A 396 19.02 -31.54 0.58
N ARG A 397 19.86 -32.33 -0.09
CA ARG A 397 21.08 -31.85 -0.75
C ARG A 397 20.78 -31.02 -2.00
N ASP A 398 19.76 -31.40 -2.77
CA ASP A 398 19.45 -30.73 -4.03
C ASP A 398 18.88 -29.33 -3.76
N THR A 399 18.00 -29.20 -2.76
CA THR A 399 17.49 -27.90 -2.29
C THR A 399 18.60 -27.02 -1.71
N LEU A 400 19.55 -27.61 -0.97
CA LEU A 400 20.71 -26.88 -0.43
C LEU A 400 21.57 -26.30 -1.55
N ASP A 401 21.88 -27.09 -2.59
CA ASP A 401 22.74 -26.65 -3.69
C ASP A 401 22.08 -25.54 -4.51
N HIS A 402 20.76 -25.60 -4.76
CA HIS A 402 20.02 -24.53 -5.42
C HIS A 402 19.96 -23.26 -4.56
N PHE A 403 19.67 -23.40 -3.27
CA PHE A 403 19.63 -22.27 -2.34
C PHE A 403 20.97 -21.53 -2.26
N VAL A 404 22.08 -22.27 -2.16
CA VAL A 404 23.43 -21.69 -2.14
C VAL A 404 23.75 -21.00 -3.46
N ALA A 405 23.41 -21.61 -4.60
CA ALA A 405 23.64 -21.01 -5.91
C ALA A 405 22.86 -19.70 -6.11
N ASP A 406 21.62 -19.64 -5.64
CA ASP A 406 20.79 -18.43 -5.72
C ASP A 406 21.24 -17.37 -4.72
N PHE A 407 21.61 -17.77 -3.50
CA PHE A 407 22.15 -16.83 -2.52
C PHE A 407 23.44 -16.18 -2.99
N LYS A 408 24.38 -16.94 -3.57
CA LYS A 408 25.64 -16.41 -4.10
C LYS A 408 25.47 -15.44 -5.28
N LYS A 409 24.31 -15.47 -5.97
CA LYS A 409 23.94 -14.50 -7.02
C LYS A 409 23.18 -13.28 -6.48
N SER A 410 22.78 -13.29 -5.22
CA SER A 410 21.92 -12.26 -4.64
C SER A 410 22.69 -10.99 -4.25
N THR A 411 21.95 -9.87 -4.20
CA THR A 411 22.44 -8.60 -3.65
C THR A 411 22.90 -8.73 -2.20
N SER A 412 22.28 -9.61 -1.41
CA SER A 412 22.71 -9.91 -0.02
C SER A 412 24.13 -10.47 0.05
N TYR A 413 24.48 -11.38 -0.86
CA TYR A 413 25.85 -11.91 -0.93
C TYR A 413 26.83 -10.85 -1.44
N ALA A 414 26.42 -10.02 -2.41
CA ALA A 414 27.22 -8.90 -2.88
C ALA A 414 27.56 -7.91 -1.74
N VAL A 415 26.61 -7.63 -0.84
CA VAL A 415 26.80 -6.81 0.37
C VAL A 415 27.79 -7.45 1.34
N LEU A 416 27.68 -8.76 1.58
CA LEU A 416 28.62 -9.49 2.45
C LEU A 416 30.05 -9.53 1.87
N SER A 417 30.19 -9.63 0.54
CA SER A 417 31.48 -9.65 -0.16
C SER A 417 32.15 -8.28 -0.29
N LYS A 418 31.45 -7.17 0.01
CA LYS A 418 32.01 -5.82 -0.10
C LYS A 418 32.82 -5.49 1.15
N GLY A 419 34.15 -5.48 1.00
CA GLY A 419 35.10 -5.10 2.05
C GLY A 419 34.94 -3.62 2.46
N GLN A 420 35.07 -3.33 3.77
CA GLN A 420 34.76 -2.03 4.37
C GLN A 420 35.98 -1.15 4.73
N ASP A 421 37.22 -1.56 4.37
CA ASP A 421 38.43 -0.76 4.63
C ASP A 421 39.27 -0.46 3.35
N LEU A 422 39.90 0.72 3.33
CA LEU A 422 40.73 1.21 2.21
C LEU A 422 41.99 0.34 1.98
N VAL A 423 42.44 -0.39 3.01
CA VAL A 423 43.59 -1.31 2.93
C VAL A 423 43.17 -2.64 2.27
N THR A 424 41.91 -3.06 2.41
CA THR A 424 41.33 -4.28 1.84
C THR A 424 41.19 -4.22 0.32
N ARG A 425 41.28 -3.02 -0.28
CA ARG A 425 41.25 -2.81 -1.74
C ARG A 425 42.61 -2.99 -2.42
N MET A 426 43.72 -3.06 -1.68
CA MET A 426 45.08 -3.20 -2.26
C MET A 426 45.81 -4.51 -1.92
N PHE A 427 45.41 -5.26 -0.87
CA PHE A 427 46.01 -6.56 -0.57
C PHE A 427 44.91 -7.57 -0.20
N SER A 428 44.94 -8.73 -0.87
CA SER A 428 43.97 -9.84 -0.80
C SER A 428 43.75 -10.39 0.62
N LEU A 429 42.84 -9.76 1.36
CA LEU A 429 42.23 -10.29 2.57
C LEU A 429 40.72 -10.14 2.42
N ASP A 430 40.11 -11.14 1.77
CA ASP A 430 38.70 -11.47 1.92
C ASP A 430 38.40 -11.78 3.41
N THR A 431 37.28 -12.44 3.72
CA THR A 431 37.20 -13.42 4.83
C THR A 431 36.89 -12.94 6.27
N ASP A 432 35.64 -12.54 6.55
CA ASP A 432 35.00 -12.88 7.84
C ASP A 432 33.52 -13.26 7.64
N SER A 433 32.73 -12.38 7.02
CA SER A 433 31.29 -12.65 6.79
C SER A 433 31.01 -13.71 5.72
N VAL A 434 31.81 -13.73 4.64
CA VAL A 434 31.71 -14.77 3.60
C VAL A 434 32.24 -16.11 4.13
N THR A 435 33.29 -16.09 4.94
CA THR A 435 33.81 -17.28 5.62
C THR A 435 32.74 -17.90 6.52
N LYS A 436 32.06 -17.08 7.33
CA LYS A 436 30.97 -17.53 8.20
C LYS A 436 29.82 -18.17 7.41
N VAL A 437 29.47 -17.61 6.26
CA VAL A 437 28.46 -18.20 5.34
C VAL A 437 28.95 -19.55 4.79
N ASP A 438 30.19 -19.63 4.31
CA ASP A 438 30.74 -20.89 3.78
C ASP A 438 30.87 -21.96 4.88
N GLU A 439 31.23 -21.60 6.12
CA GLU A 439 31.24 -22.49 7.28
C GLU A 439 29.84 -23.02 7.60
N MET A 440 28.82 -22.15 7.62
CA MET A 440 27.42 -22.55 7.81
C MET A 440 26.97 -23.53 6.73
N ILE A 441 27.32 -23.26 5.46
CA ILE A 441 27.01 -24.17 4.35
C ILE A 441 27.66 -25.53 4.60
N GLN A 442 28.97 -25.58 4.87
CA GLN A 442 29.69 -26.83 5.11
C GLN A 442 29.13 -27.63 6.29
N ALA A 443 28.77 -26.96 7.38
CA ALA A 443 28.11 -27.60 8.52
C ALA A 443 26.78 -28.27 8.10
N LYS A 444 25.99 -27.61 7.26
CA LYS A 444 24.73 -28.17 6.74
C LYS A 444 24.95 -29.33 5.76
N ILE A 445 26.01 -29.28 4.93
CA ILE A 445 26.39 -30.42 4.08
C ILE A 445 26.66 -31.66 4.96
N PHE A 446 27.48 -31.49 6.00
CA PHE A 446 27.85 -32.58 6.89
C PHE A 446 26.63 -33.15 7.64
N GLU A 447 25.70 -32.30 8.09
CA GLU A 447 24.46 -32.73 8.73
C GLU A 447 23.62 -33.63 7.78
N LEU A 448 23.42 -33.20 6.54
CA LEU A 448 22.59 -33.90 5.56
C LEU A 448 23.25 -35.21 5.07
N GLU A 449 24.58 -35.23 4.96
CA GLU A 449 25.33 -36.45 4.64
C GLU A 449 25.38 -37.44 5.82
N GLY A 450 25.48 -36.94 7.05
CA GLY A 450 25.38 -37.74 8.28
C GLY A 450 24.00 -38.38 8.47
N GLN A 451 22.92 -37.71 8.05
CA GLN A 451 21.56 -38.28 8.03
C GLN A 451 21.38 -39.38 6.97
N LYS A 452 22.14 -39.34 5.86
CA LYS A 452 22.14 -40.42 4.86
C LYS A 452 22.84 -41.69 5.34
N LEU A 453 23.86 -41.56 6.20
CA LEU A 453 24.62 -42.70 6.75
C LEU A 453 23.93 -43.38 7.94
N SER A 454 22.95 -42.73 8.59
CA SER A 454 22.15 -43.32 9.68
C SER A 454 20.87 -44.01 9.20
N ILE A 455 20.55 -43.92 7.91
CA ILE A 455 19.37 -44.51 7.26
C ILE A 455 19.76 -45.64 6.27
N SER A 456 21.07 -45.92 6.09
CA SER A 456 21.57 -47.02 5.24
C SER A 456 21.82 -48.31 5.99
#